data_AF-A0AAV0AEM4-F1
#
_entry.id   AF-A0AAV0AEM4-F1
#
_cell.length_a   1.000
_cell.length_b   1.000
_cell.length_c   1.000
_cell.angle_alpha   90.00
_cell.angle_beta   90.00
_cell.angle_gamma   90.00
#
_symmetry.space_group_name_H-M   'P 1'
#
loop_
_entity.id
_entity.type
_entity.pdbx_description
1 polymer ?
#
loop_
_entity_poly.entity_id
_entity_poly.type
_entity_poly.pdbx_seq_one_letter_code
_entity_poly.pdbx_strand_id
1 'polypeptide(L)'
;MIVGPSATEGGEGVSYVIDPKAISEDSLYDTLDPTTWERNNGLFTNILQKVIDNVRGQDTKRHWIIFDGDVDPKWVENLNSVLDGNKFLTLPNGERLSLPDNVQIMFDVKSLK
;
A
#
# COMPACT_ATOMS: atom_id res chain seq x y z
N MET A 1 -16.04 2.45 14.34
CA MET A 1 -17.04 2.42 13.25
C MET A 1 -16.29 1.94 12.01
N ILE A 2 -16.33 0.63 11.74
CA ILE A 2 -15.67 0.07 10.56
C ILE A 2 -16.60 0.32 9.38
N VAL A 3 -16.25 1.30 8.55
CA VAL A 3 -16.84 1.43 7.21
C VAL A 3 -16.16 0.40 6.32
N GLY A 4 -16.63 -0.84 6.41
CA GLY A 4 -16.40 -1.84 5.37
C GLY A 4 -17.24 -1.47 4.14
N PRO A 5 -16.77 -1.75 2.91
CA PRO A 5 -17.51 -1.39 1.71
C PRO A 5 -18.87 -2.09 1.69
N SER A 6 -19.93 -1.29 1.67
CA SER A 6 -21.28 -1.74 1.33
C SER A 6 -21.22 -2.47 0.00
N ALA A 7 -21.73 -3.70 0.00
CA ALA A 7 -21.85 -4.53 -1.18
C ALA A 7 -22.72 -3.84 -2.24
N THR A 8 -22.09 -3.22 -3.23
CA THR A 8 -22.75 -2.88 -4.49
C THR A 8 -21.78 -3.14 -5.65
N GLU A 9 -22.22 -4.04 -6.54
CA GLU A 9 -21.86 -4.16 -7.96
C GLU A 9 -20.59 -4.94 -8.32
N GLY A 10 -20.73 -6.28 -8.34
CA GLY A 10 -20.44 -7.13 -9.52
C GLY A 10 -19.04 -7.23 -10.12
N GLY A 11 -18.06 -6.43 -9.69
CA GLY A 11 -16.67 -6.52 -10.13
C GLY A 11 -15.84 -7.37 -9.17
N GLU A 12 -15.02 -8.28 -9.67
CA GLU A 12 -14.05 -9.02 -8.86
C GLU A 12 -13.08 -8.03 -8.18
N GLY A 13 -13.27 -7.75 -6.89
CA GLY A 13 -12.34 -6.98 -6.08
C GLY A 13 -11.17 -7.85 -5.61
N VAL A 14 -9.96 -7.30 -5.56
CA VAL A 14 -8.78 -7.98 -5.02
C VAL A 14 -8.38 -7.32 -3.72
N SER A 15 -8.20 -8.12 -2.65
CA SER A 15 -7.74 -7.63 -1.35
C SER A 15 -6.35 -8.15 -1.02
N TYR A 16 -5.48 -7.25 -0.56
CA TYR A 16 -4.14 -7.53 -0.05
C TYR A 16 -4.13 -7.18 1.43
N VAL A 17 -4.01 -8.20 2.29
CA VAL A 17 -3.92 -8.00 3.74
C VAL A 17 -2.44 -8.03 4.15
N ILE A 18 -2.01 -7.00 4.88
CA ILE A 18 -0.65 -6.81 5.35
C ILE A 18 -0.72 -6.65 6.86
N ASP A 19 0.00 -7.49 7.61
CA ASP A 19 0.29 -7.22 9.02
C ASP A 19 1.61 -6.42 9.07
N PRO A 20 1.56 -5.09 9.30
CA PRO A 20 2.75 -4.25 9.26
C PRO A 20 3.70 -4.52 10.44
N LYS A 21 3.27 -5.23 11.48
CA LYS A 21 4.12 -5.60 12.63
C LYS A 21 4.80 -6.95 12.44
N ALA A 22 4.26 -7.80 11.57
CA ALA A 22 4.87 -9.10 11.25
C ALA A 22 6.06 -9.00 10.29
N ILE A 23 6.27 -7.85 9.65
CA ILE A 23 7.36 -7.61 8.69
C ILE A 23 8.18 -6.39 9.09
N SER A 24 9.45 -6.35 8.66
CA SER A 24 10.28 -5.16 8.85
C SER A 24 9.85 -4.03 7.92
N GLU A 25 10.15 -2.78 8.32
CA GLU A 25 9.93 -1.61 7.48
C GLU A 25 10.65 -1.74 6.12
N ASP A 26 11.88 -2.25 6.14
CA ASP A 26 12.69 -2.52 4.95
C ASP A 26 12.08 -3.57 4.01
N SER A 27 11.18 -4.43 4.53
CA SER A 27 10.43 -5.40 3.73
C SER A 27 9.08 -4.84 3.27
N LEU A 28 8.51 -3.89 4.03
CA LEU A 28 7.24 -3.25 3.71
C LEU A 28 7.42 -2.21 2.60
N TYR A 29 8.45 -1.39 2.72
CA TYR A 29 8.81 -0.32 1.78
C TYR A 29 10.12 -0.63 1.07
N ASP A 30 10.41 0.18 0.06
CA ASP A 30 11.63 0.01 -0.71
C ASP A 30 12.83 0.47 0.08
N THR A 31 13.94 -0.23 -0.10
CA THR A 31 15.24 0.16 0.44
C THR A 31 16.26 0.27 -0.68
N LEU A 32 17.32 1.02 -0.43
CA LEU A 32 18.45 1.14 -1.34
C LEU A 32 19.65 0.48 -0.68
N ASP A 33 20.26 -0.50 -1.34
CA ASP A 33 21.51 -1.08 -0.86
C ASP A 33 22.61 0.00 -0.92
N PRO A 34 23.28 0.33 0.19
CA PRO A 34 24.27 1.42 0.22
C PRO A 34 25.57 1.07 -0.52
N THR A 35 25.78 -0.20 -0.86
CA THR A 35 26.98 -0.69 -1.55
C THR A 35 26.73 -0.82 -3.03
N THR A 36 25.66 -1.51 -3.42
CA THR A 36 25.35 -1.80 -4.83
C THR A 36 24.50 -0.72 -5.48
N TRP A 37 23.87 0.15 -4.69
CA TRP A 37 22.87 1.13 -5.14
C TRP A 37 21.66 0.47 -5.81
N GLU A 38 21.48 -0.82 -5.56
CA GLU A 38 20.33 -1.56 -6.06
C GLU A 38 19.13 -1.30 -5.15
N ARG A 39 17.98 -1.14 -5.79
CA ARG A 39 16.71 -0.97 -5.12
C ARG A 39 16.15 -2.35 -4.77
N ASN A 40 15.84 -2.54 -3.49
CA ASN A 40 15.06 -3.68 -3.03
C ASN A 40 13.61 -3.23 -2.91
N ASN A 41 12.73 -3.80 -3.74
CA ASN A 41 11.32 -3.44 -3.73
C ASN A 41 10.60 -4.06 -2.53
N GLY A 42 9.96 -3.21 -1.72
CA GLY A 42 9.12 -3.60 -0.61
C GLY A 42 7.78 -4.19 -1.06
N LEU A 43 7.10 -4.83 -0.12
CA LEU A 43 5.79 -5.46 -0.35
C LEU A 43 4.74 -4.47 -0.88
N PHE A 44 4.69 -3.27 -0.30
CA PHE A 44 3.69 -2.26 -0.68
C PHE A 44 3.90 -1.78 -2.12
N THR A 45 5.14 -1.42 -2.49
CA THR A 45 5.49 -1.02 -3.86
C THR A 45 5.24 -2.15 -4.86
N ASN A 46 5.59 -3.40 -4.52
CA ASN A 46 5.33 -4.54 -5.39
C ASN A 46 3.84 -4.76 -5.66
N ILE A 47 2.97 -4.49 -4.67
CA ILE A 47 1.51 -4.55 -4.87
C ILE A 47 1.06 -3.42 -5.79
N LEU A 48 1.52 -2.19 -5.57
CA LEU A 48 1.18 -1.06 -6.42
C LEU A 48 1.63 -1.24 -7.86
N GLN A 49 2.87 -1.69 -8.08
CA GLN A 49 3.41 -1.91 -9.40
C GLN A 49 2.63 -2.97 -10.17
N LYS A 50 2.19 -4.05 -9.51
CA LYS A 50 1.31 -5.05 -10.14
C LYS A 50 0.05 -4.39 -10.72
N VAL A 51 -0.59 -3.54 -9.93
CA VAL A 51 -1.82 -2.84 -10.33
C VAL A 51 -1.55 -1.85 -11.47
N ILE A 52 -0.46 -1.09 -11.38
CA ILE A 52 -0.05 -0.09 -12.38
C ILE A 52 0.30 -0.74 -13.71
N ASP A 53 1.10 -1.81 -13.69
CA ASP A 53 1.56 -2.53 -14.89
C ASP A 53 0.44 -3.33 -15.57
N ASN A 54 -0.76 -3.32 -14.97
CA ASN A 54 -1.94 -3.98 -15.48
C ASN A 54 -1.70 -5.45 -15.87
N VAL A 55 -0.85 -6.15 -15.11
CA VAL A 55 -0.30 -7.48 -15.49
C VAL A 55 -1.40 -8.52 -15.78
N ARG A 56 -2.65 -8.28 -15.34
CA ARG A 56 -3.80 -9.18 -15.53
C ARG A 56 -5.15 -8.46 -15.76
N GLY A 57 -5.19 -7.28 -16.38
CA GLY A 57 -6.46 -6.52 -16.50
C GLY A 57 -6.96 -5.98 -15.15
N GLN A 58 -6.01 -5.66 -14.27
CA GLN A 58 -6.23 -5.11 -12.94
C GLN A 58 -6.84 -3.71 -12.97
N ASP A 59 -6.80 -2.98 -14.09
CA ASP A 59 -7.45 -1.67 -14.26
C ASP A 59 -8.97 -1.73 -14.07
N THR A 60 -9.60 -2.85 -14.41
CA THR A 60 -11.05 -3.07 -14.27
C THR A 60 -11.47 -3.50 -12.87
N LYS A 61 -10.51 -3.90 -12.02
CA LYS A 61 -10.75 -4.43 -10.67
C LYS A 61 -10.47 -3.36 -9.61
N ARG A 62 -11.28 -3.34 -8.56
CA ARG A 62 -10.98 -2.56 -7.36
C ARG A 62 -9.98 -3.32 -6.49
N HIS A 63 -8.90 -2.66 -6.09
CA HIS A 63 -7.87 -3.22 -5.23
C HIS A 63 -7.95 -2.60 -3.85
N TRP A 64 -7.90 -3.44 -2.83
CA TRP A 64 -7.92 -3.04 -1.43
C TRP A 64 -6.60 -3.43 -0.79
N ILE A 65 -5.85 -2.48 -0.26
CA ILE A 65 -4.66 -2.75 0.56
C ILE A 65 -5.07 -2.51 2.01
N ILE A 66 -5.13 -3.59 2.79
CA ILE A 66 -5.65 -3.60 4.16
C ILE A 66 -4.45 -3.82 5.08
N PHE A 67 -4.16 -2.84 5.94
CA PHE A 67 -3.22 -3.00 7.03
C PHE A 67 -3.96 -3.54 8.26
N ASP A 68 -3.75 -4.81 8.58
CA ASP A 68 -4.36 -5.52 9.73
C ASP A 68 -3.38 -5.50 10.90
N GLY A 69 -3.59 -4.56 11.82
CA GLY A 69 -2.69 -4.35 12.96
C GLY A 69 -2.71 -2.92 13.47
N ASP A 70 -2.07 -2.68 14.62
CA ASP A 70 -2.02 -1.33 15.17
C ASP A 70 -1.17 -0.40 14.29
N VAL A 71 -1.66 0.83 14.18
CA VAL A 71 -0.99 1.95 13.52
C VAL A 71 0.19 2.40 14.37
N ASP A 72 1.41 2.34 13.82
CA ASP A 72 2.63 2.81 14.46
C ASP A 72 3.21 3.99 13.66
N PRO A 73 3.61 5.10 14.31
CA PRO A 73 4.17 6.27 13.63
C PRO A 73 5.31 5.94 12.67
N LYS A 74 6.11 4.92 12.99
CA LYS A 74 7.30 4.52 12.23
C LYS A 74 6.96 4.15 10.78
N TRP A 75 5.98 3.27 10.57
CA TRP A 75 5.60 2.87 9.21
C TRP A 75 4.60 3.82 8.56
N VAL A 76 3.82 4.57 9.34
CA VAL A 76 2.82 5.52 8.81
C VAL A 76 3.47 6.72 8.16
N GLU A 77 4.64 7.14 8.65
CA GLU A 77 5.35 8.31 8.09
C GLU A 77 5.55 8.19 6.57
N ASN A 78 5.92 6.99 6.11
CA ASN A 78 6.10 6.66 4.70
C ASN A 78 4.79 6.62 3.89
N LEU A 79 3.62 6.51 4.56
CA LEU A 79 2.29 6.50 3.92
C LEU A 79 1.58 7.85 3.99
N ASN A 80 2.08 8.84 4.73
CA ASN A 80 1.37 10.10 4.93
C ASN A 80 0.98 10.77 3.60
N SER A 81 1.86 10.82 2.60
CA SER A 81 1.54 11.38 1.27
C SER A 81 0.57 10.52 0.45
N VAL A 82 0.38 9.26 0.82
CA VAL A 82 -0.65 8.42 0.22
C VAL A 82 -2.01 8.71 0.87
N LEU A 83 -2.02 8.98 2.17
CA LEU A 83 -3.22 9.19 2.98
C LEU A 83 -3.75 10.63 2.97
N ASP A 84 -2.89 11.63 2.78
CA ASP A 84 -3.23 13.07 2.87
C ASP A 84 -3.96 13.65 1.64
N GLY A 85 -4.23 12.82 0.63
CA GLY A 85 -4.90 13.22 -0.62
C GLY A 85 -3.95 13.48 -1.78
N ASN A 86 -2.63 13.50 -1.56
CA ASN A 86 -1.65 13.57 -2.65
C ASN A 86 -1.59 12.28 -3.48
N LYS A 87 -1.98 11.14 -2.91
CA LYS A 87 -2.07 9.83 -3.58
C LYS A 87 -0.76 9.41 -4.28
N PHE A 88 0.39 9.62 -3.66
CA PHE A 88 1.66 9.04 -4.16
C PHE A 88 2.55 8.54 -3.04
N LEU A 89 3.30 7.48 -3.33
CA LEU A 89 4.38 6.97 -2.49
C LEU A 89 5.69 7.61 -2.91
N THR A 90 6.45 8.17 -1.98
CA THR A 90 7.82 8.65 -2.24
C THR A 90 8.81 7.54 -1.94
N LEU A 91 9.61 7.19 -2.92
CA LEU A 91 10.60 6.12 -2.84
C LEU A 91 11.95 6.67 -2.34
N PRO A 92 12.85 5.82 -1.81
CA PRO A 92 14.13 6.29 -1.24
C PRO A 92 15.02 7.06 -2.21
N ASN A 93 14.89 6.80 -3.52
CA ASN A 93 15.61 7.50 -4.58
C ASN A 93 14.96 8.83 -5.00
N GLY A 94 13.87 9.24 -4.35
CA GLY A 94 13.10 10.44 -4.67
C GLY A 94 12.04 10.26 -5.78
N GLU A 95 11.94 9.08 -6.39
CA GLU A 95 10.87 8.76 -7.34
C GLU A 95 9.52 8.76 -6.64
N ARG A 96 8.47 9.17 -7.37
CA ARG A 96 7.10 9.18 -6.86
C ARG A 96 6.25 8.20 -7.63
N LEU A 97 5.69 7.23 -6.93
CA LEU A 97 4.77 6.25 -7.49
C LEU A 97 3.33 6.69 -7.18
N SER A 98 2.57 7.08 -8.20
CA SER A 98 1.18 7.48 -8.03
C SER A 98 0.29 6.29 -7.69
N LEU A 99 -0.62 6.48 -6.74
CA LEU A 99 -1.64 5.51 -6.38
C LEU A 99 -2.77 5.55 -7.43
N PRO A 100 -3.03 4.45 -8.14
CA PRO A 100 -4.13 4.38 -9.10
C PRO A 100 -5.50 4.59 -8.43
N ASP A 101 -6.45 5.18 -9.15
CA ASP A 101 -7.79 5.49 -8.60
C ASP A 101 -8.62 4.25 -8.22
N ASN A 102 -8.29 3.08 -8.79
CA ASN A 102 -8.89 1.80 -8.46
C ASN A 102 -8.26 1.13 -7.22
N VAL A 103 -7.25 1.74 -6.58
CA VAL A 103 -6.65 1.27 -5.32
C VAL A 103 -7.20 2.05 -4.15
N GLN A 104 -7.62 1.34 -3.10
CA GLN A 104 -8.04 1.90 -1.82
C GLN A 104 -7.23 1.29 -0.68
N ILE A 105 -6.81 2.14 0.26
CA ILE A 105 -6.06 1.74 1.45
C ILE A 105 -7.02 1.76 2.65
N MET A 106 -6.97 0.70 3.44
CA MET A 106 -7.77 0.52 4.65
C MET A 106 -6.88 0.12 5.83
N PHE A 107 -7.31 0.50 7.02
CA PHE A 107 -6.69 0.11 8.28
C PHE A 107 -7.71 -0.68 9.10
N ASP A 108 -7.41 -1.94 9.38
CA ASP A 108 -8.15 -2.72 10.37
C ASP A 108 -7.43 -2.63 11.71
N VAL A 109 -7.92 -1.74 12.56
CA VAL A 109 -7.31 -1.37 13.84
C VAL A 109 -8.24 -1.74 14.98
N LYS A 110 -7.72 -2.47 15.98
CA LYS A 110 -8.48 -2.81 17.18
C LYS A 110 -8.73 -1.59 18.08
N SER A 111 -7.83 -0.59 18.04
CA SER A 111 -8.01 0.71 18.69
C SER A 111 -7.06 1.76 18.09
N LEU A 112 -7.55 2.97 17.86
CA LEU A 112 -6.72 4.16 17.69
C LEU A 112 -6.56 4.78 19.09
N LYS A 113 -5.34 5.02 19.55
CA LYS A 113 -5.07 5.73 20.82
C LYS A 113 -4.54 7.13 20.52
#